data_AF-A0A931T5F0-F1
#
_entry.id   AF-A0A931T5F0-F1
#
_cell.length_a   1.000
_cell.length_b   1.000
_cell.length_c   1.000
_cell.angle_alpha   90.00
_cell.angle_beta   90.00
_cell.angle_gamma   90.00
#
_symmetry.space_group_name_H-M   'P 1'
#
loop_
_entity.id
_entity.type
_entity.pdbx_description
1 polymer ?
#
loop_
_entity_poly.entity_id
_entity_poly.type
_entity_poly.pdbx_seq_one_letter_code
_entity_poly.pdbx_strand_id
1 'polypeptide(L)'
;MSYVPFTSLAPTAKTWIFGAGAPLDVNAQQMIRAELELFIHDWSVHGSDLPSSFELQRDRFLIVAADDAAEPGGCSVDRLFRLVSALEARTNVSLLDSSLVFFEEGNGEVRSATR
;
A
#
# COMPACT_ATOMS: atom_id res chain seq x y z
N MET A 1 1.64 -18.41 -6.76
CA MET A 1 1.30 -17.05 -7.24
C MET A 1 0.60 -16.38 -6.08
N SER A 2 1.22 -15.38 -5.46
CA SER A 2 0.79 -14.86 -4.14
C SER A 2 -0.34 -13.82 -4.22
N TYR A 3 -0.54 -13.20 -5.39
CA TYR A 3 -1.61 -12.22 -5.56
C TYR A 3 -3.00 -12.88 -5.55
N VAL A 4 -3.90 -12.31 -4.76
CA VAL A 4 -5.32 -12.64 -4.76
C VAL A 4 -6.17 -11.35 -4.80
N PRO A 5 -7.42 -11.38 -5.30
CA PRO A 5 -8.31 -10.22 -5.22
C PRO A 5 -8.48 -9.76 -3.76
N PHE A 6 -8.49 -8.44 -3.51
CA PHE A 6 -8.56 -7.89 -2.15
C PHE A 6 -9.78 -8.42 -1.37
N THR A 7 -10.93 -8.55 -2.03
CA THR A 7 -12.18 -9.07 -1.44
C THR A 7 -12.14 -10.55 -1.08
N SER A 8 -11.11 -11.28 -1.52
CA SER A 8 -10.94 -12.71 -1.22
C SER A 8 -10.04 -12.96 0.00
N LEU A 9 -9.39 -11.92 0.53
CA LEU A 9 -8.57 -12.02 1.73
C LEU A 9 -9.45 -12.27 2.98
N ALA A 10 -8.88 -12.97 3.95
CA ALA A 10 -9.55 -13.19 5.23
C ALA A 10 -9.79 -11.86 5.97
N PRO A 11 -10.87 -11.73 6.77
CA PRO A 11 -11.11 -10.52 7.58
C PRO A 11 -10.00 -10.22 8.60
N THR A 12 -9.17 -11.22 8.91
CA THR A 12 -8.00 -11.10 9.80
C THR A 12 -6.72 -10.66 9.08
N ALA A 13 -6.76 -10.46 7.76
CA ALA A 13 -5.60 -10.05 7.00
C ALA A 13 -5.03 -8.72 7.52
N LYS A 14 -3.72 -8.70 7.73
CA LYS A 14 -3.02 -7.48 8.13
C LYS A 14 -3.02 -6.51 6.95
N THR A 15 -3.44 -5.27 7.20
CA THR A 15 -3.60 -4.24 6.18
C THR A 15 -2.79 -3.00 6.56
N TRP A 16 -1.99 -2.51 5.62
CA TRP A 16 -1.24 -1.26 5.70
C TRP A 16 -1.86 -0.25 4.74
N ILE A 17 -2.08 0.97 5.22
CA ILE A 17 -2.63 2.07 4.43
C ILE A 17 -1.63 3.22 4.46
N PHE A 18 -1.16 3.60 3.28
CA PHE A 18 -0.24 4.72 3.07
C PHE A 18 -0.99 5.83 2.34
N GLY A 19 -1.12 6.99 2.98
CA GLY A 19 -1.84 8.13 2.42
C GLY A 19 -0.90 9.09 1.69
N ALA A 20 -1.17 9.35 0.43
CA ALA A 20 -0.40 10.30 -0.38
C ALA A 20 -0.75 11.76 -0.03
N GLY A 21 0.25 12.55 0.37
CA GLY A 21 0.09 13.96 0.71
C GLY A 21 -0.42 14.82 -0.46
N ALA A 22 -0.24 14.37 -1.69
CA ALA A 22 -0.86 14.93 -2.89
C ALA A 22 -1.55 13.83 -3.71
N PRO A 23 -2.56 14.15 -4.54
CA PRO A 23 -3.15 13.18 -5.47
C PRO A 23 -2.08 12.64 -6.43
N LEU A 24 -2.11 11.32 -6.65
CA LEU A 24 -1.23 10.62 -7.57
C LEU A 24 -1.81 10.71 -8.98
N ASP A 25 -1.01 11.24 -9.92
CA ASP A 25 -1.42 11.25 -11.32
C ASP A 25 -1.44 9.85 -11.94
N VAL A 26 -2.06 9.71 -13.11
CA VAL A 26 -2.24 8.42 -13.79
C VAL A 26 -0.93 7.67 -14.00
N ASN A 27 0.17 8.37 -14.29
CA ASN A 27 1.47 7.75 -14.52
C ASN A 27 2.06 7.22 -13.22
N ALA A 28 2.00 8.00 -12.14
CA ALA A 28 2.41 7.59 -10.81
C ALA A 28 1.59 6.38 -10.33
N GLN A 29 0.27 6.38 -10.55
CA GLN A 29 -0.59 5.26 -10.20
C GLN A 29 -0.21 3.98 -10.96
N GLN A 30 0.00 4.05 -12.27
CA GLN A 30 0.41 2.88 -13.08
C GLN A 30 1.76 2.33 -12.63
N MET A 31 2.73 3.21 -12.37
CA MET A 31 4.04 2.84 -11.87
C MET A 31 3.95 2.15 -10.51
N ILE A 32 3.23 2.74 -9.55
CA ILE A 32 3.01 2.16 -8.22
C ILE A 32 2.39 0.77 -8.31
N ARG A 33 1.34 0.61 -9.14
CA ARG A 33 0.67 -0.69 -9.33
C ARG A 33 1.63 -1.76 -9.85
N ALA A 34 2.47 -1.42 -10.84
CA ALA A 34 3.45 -2.36 -11.39
C ALA A 34 4.48 -2.79 -10.33
N GLU A 35 4.99 -1.84 -9.54
CA GLU A 35 5.96 -2.14 -8.47
C GLU A 35 5.35 -2.99 -7.35
N LEU A 36 4.09 -2.75 -7.00
CA LEU A 36 3.39 -3.56 -6.00
C LEU A 36 3.09 -4.97 -6.48
N GLU A 37 2.74 -5.13 -7.76
CA GLU A 37 2.51 -6.45 -8.35
C GLU A 37 3.80 -7.29 -8.31
N LEU A 38 4.93 -6.69 -8.70
CA LEU A 38 6.26 -7.31 -8.58
C LEU A 38 6.59 -7.62 -7.12
N PHE A 39 6.37 -6.67 -6.22
CA PHE A 39 6.63 -6.86 -4.81
C PHE A 39 5.83 -8.03 -4.24
N ILE A 40 4.50 -8.08 -4.45
CA ILE A 40 3.63 -9.14 -3.93
C ILE A 40 4.02 -10.50 -4.50
N HIS A 41 4.39 -10.57 -5.78
CA HIS A 41 4.87 -11.81 -6.37
C HIS A 41 6.08 -12.37 -5.61
N ASP A 42 6.99 -11.49 -5.21
CA ASP A 42 8.22 -11.85 -4.49
C ASP A 42 8.06 -11.85 -2.96
N TRP A 43 6.91 -11.39 -2.45
CA TRP A 43 6.64 -11.27 -1.02
C TRP A 43 6.23 -12.62 -0.45
N SER A 44 7.25 -13.41 -0.10
CA SER A 44 7.11 -14.70 0.57
C SER A 44 7.58 -14.64 2.03
N VAL A 45 6.96 -15.47 2.87
CA VAL A 45 7.34 -15.69 4.27
C VAL A 45 7.77 -17.15 4.40
N HIS A 46 9.04 -17.36 4.80
CA HIS A 46 9.61 -18.70 5.02
C HIS A 46 9.42 -19.70 3.85
N GLY A 47 9.40 -19.20 2.61
CA GLY A 47 9.24 -20.03 1.41
C GLY A 47 7.82 -20.56 1.17
N SER A 48 6.82 -20.08 1.93
CA SER A 48 5.40 -20.35 1.69
C SER A 48 4.75 -19.17 0.97
N ASP A 49 3.76 -19.47 0.12
CA ASP A 49 2.93 -18.47 -0.52
C ASP A 49 2.19 -17.67 0.56
N LEU A 50 2.26 -16.34 0.47
CA LEU A 50 1.57 -15.40 1.35
C LEU A 50 0.46 -14.73 0.54
N PRO A 51 -0.80 -15.20 0.63
CA PRO A 51 -1.91 -14.57 -0.09
C PRO A 51 -1.96 -13.08 0.25
N SER A 52 -1.75 -12.25 -0.76
CA SER A 52 -1.61 -10.81 -0.58
C SER A 52 -2.33 -10.07 -1.70
N SER A 53 -2.70 -8.83 -1.41
CA SER A 53 -3.35 -7.95 -2.37
C SER A 53 -2.92 -6.51 -2.15
N PHE A 54 -3.21 -5.67 -3.14
CA PHE A 54 -3.10 -4.22 -3.01
C PHE A 54 -4.22 -3.52 -3.75
N GLU A 55 -4.55 -2.33 -3.29
CA GLU A 55 -5.43 -1.40 -3.99
C GLU A 55 -4.86 0.01 -3.95
N LEU A 56 -5.24 0.80 -4.94
CA LEU A 56 -5.01 2.24 -4.94
C LEU A 56 -6.36 2.92 -5.07
N GLN A 57 -6.74 3.64 -4.02
CA GLN A 57 -8.07 4.21 -3.86
C GLN A 57 -8.00 5.74 -3.79
N ARG A 58 -9.00 6.39 -4.40
CA ARG A 58 -9.21 7.85 -4.32
C ARG A 58 -7.97 8.67 -4.73
N ASP A 59 -7.17 8.12 -5.63
CA ASP A 59 -5.90 8.68 -6.12
C ASP A 59 -4.89 9.02 -5.01
N ARG A 60 -5.04 8.46 -3.81
CA ARG A 60 -4.24 8.83 -2.64
C ARG A 60 -3.85 7.68 -1.74
N PHE A 61 -4.74 6.70 -1.56
CA PHE A 61 -4.54 5.65 -0.57
C PHE A 61 -3.98 4.41 -1.21
N LEU A 62 -2.70 4.16 -0.96
CA LEU A 62 -2.06 2.89 -1.25
C LEU A 62 -2.38 1.92 -0.11
N ILE A 63 -3.17 0.89 -0.42
CA ILE A 63 -3.59 -0.14 0.51
C ILE A 63 -2.86 -1.43 0.13
N VAL A 64 -2.18 -2.04 1.09
CA VAL A 64 -1.51 -3.34 0.93
C VAL A 64 -2.03 -4.27 2.02
N ALA A 65 -2.43 -5.48 1.68
CA ALA A 65 -2.93 -6.46 2.64
C ALA A 65 -2.32 -7.84 2.40
N ALA A 66 -2.09 -8.58 3.49
CA ALA A 66 -1.57 -9.93 3.46
C ALA A 66 -2.24 -10.81 4.53
N ASP A 67 -2.52 -12.05 4.16
CA ASP A 67 -3.16 -13.02 5.05
C ASP A 67 -2.20 -13.49 6.16
N ASP A 68 -2.70 -13.61 7.38
CA ASP A 68 -1.92 -13.73 8.63
C ASP A 68 -1.47 -15.18 8.93
N ALA A 69 -1.57 -16.09 7.95
CA ALA A 69 -1.25 -17.52 8.13
C ALA A 69 0.21 -17.77 8.56
N ALA A 70 1.11 -16.83 8.26
CA ALA A 70 2.41 -16.71 8.89
C ALA A 70 2.62 -15.21 9.07
N GLU A 71 2.56 -14.69 10.30
CA GLU A 71 2.84 -13.27 10.56
C GLU A 71 4.05 -12.85 9.71
N PRO A 72 3.93 -11.83 8.83
CA PRO A 72 5.09 -11.35 8.12
C PRO A 72 6.06 -10.86 9.20
N GLY A 73 7.11 -11.65 9.47
CA GLY A 73 8.09 -11.33 10.51
C GLY A 73 8.66 -9.94 10.25
N GLY A 74 9.19 -9.26 11.28
CA GLY A 74 9.60 -7.84 11.18
C GLY A 74 10.40 -7.50 9.90
N CYS A 75 11.29 -8.40 9.46
CA CYS A 75 12.06 -8.24 8.23
C CYS A 75 11.20 -8.19 6.94
N SER A 76 10.07 -8.90 6.90
CA SER A 76 9.16 -8.89 5.75
C SER A 76 8.37 -7.59 5.65
N VAL A 77 7.98 -7.01 6.79
CA VAL A 77 7.32 -5.69 6.86
C VAL A 77 8.31 -4.58 6.55
N ASP A 78 9.56 -4.68 6.99
CA ASP A 78 10.62 -3.71 6.63
C ASP A 78 10.79 -3.58 5.11
N ARG A 79 10.62 -4.68 4.35
CA ARG A 79 10.66 -4.63 2.88
C ARG A 79 9.50 -3.83 2.30
N LEU A 80 8.30 -3.92 2.88
CA LEU A 80 7.16 -3.10 2.48
C LEU A 80 7.46 -1.61 2.70
N PHE A 81 7.97 -1.23 3.88
CA PHE A 81 8.34 0.16 4.15
C PHE A 81 9.46 0.68 3.23
N ARG A 82 10.45 -0.17 2.90
CA ARG A 82 11.48 0.18 1.92
C ARG A 82 10.92 0.40 0.52
N LEU A 83 9.99 -0.44 0.08
CA LEU A 83 9.29 -0.24 -1.18
C LEU A 83 8.57 1.11 -1.19
N VAL A 84 7.76 1.39 -0.15
CA VAL A 84 6.98 2.64 -0.08
C VAL A 84 7.90 3.86 -0.08
N SER A 85 9.00 3.82 0.66
CA SER A 85 10.01 4.90 0.64
C SER A 85 10.64 5.10 -0.75
N ALA A 86 10.90 4.01 -1.48
CA ALA A 86 11.37 4.10 -2.87
C ALA A 86 10.31 4.68 -3.82
N LEU A 87 9.03 4.35 -3.59
CA LEU A 87 7.92 4.93 -4.33
C LEU A 87 7.79 6.44 -4.06
N GLU A 88 7.89 6.90 -2.81
CA GLU A 88 7.91 8.34 -2.47
C GLU A 88 8.99 9.08 -3.25
N ALA A 89 10.22 8.54 -3.27
CA ALA A 89 11.33 9.16 -3.98
C ALA A 89 11.10 9.26 -5.49
N ARG A 90 10.42 8.28 -6.10
CA ARG A 90 10.14 8.23 -7.54
C ARG A 90 8.96 9.11 -7.95
N THR A 91 7.96 9.24 -7.10
CA THR A 91 6.77 10.06 -7.36
C THR A 91 6.95 11.50 -6.93
N ASN A 92 7.92 11.76 -6.04
CA ASN A 92 8.07 13.04 -5.34
C ASN A 92 6.80 13.42 -4.54
N VAL A 93 6.08 12.42 -4.03
CA VAL A 93 4.89 12.56 -3.21
C VAL A 93 5.11 11.80 -1.90
N SER A 94 4.84 12.43 -0.77
CA SER A 94 4.94 11.75 0.52
C SER A 94 3.81 10.72 0.71
N LEU A 95 4.17 9.53 1.19
CA LEU A 95 3.35 8.36 1.53
C LEU A 95 3.58 7.88 2.97
N LEU A 96 4.71 8.25 3.60
CA LEU A 96 5.12 7.84 4.95
C LEU A 96 4.97 8.94 6.01
N ASP A 97 4.42 10.10 5.64
CA ASP A 97 4.18 11.20 6.59
C ASP A 97 3.00 10.89 7.53
N SER A 98 3.34 10.39 8.72
CA SER A 98 2.39 10.09 9.80
C SER A 98 1.68 11.31 10.40
N SER A 99 2.13 12.54 10.07
CA SER A 99 1.50 13.77 10.53
C SER A 99 0.26 14.15 9.73
N LEU A 100 0.04 13.52 8.56
CA LEU A 100 -1.10 13.82 7.71
C LEU A 100 -2.41 13.27 8.27
N VAL A 101 -3.44 14.11 8.23
CA VAL A 101 -4.84 13.77 8.48
C VAL A 101 -5.59 13.96 7.19
N PHE A 102 -6.26 12.89 6.74
CA PHE A 102 -7.09 12.90 5.55
C PHE A 102 -8.55 13.13 5.95
N PHE A 103 -9.23 13.99 5.20
CA PHE A 103 -10.65 14.25 5.37
C PHE A 103 -11.31 14.41 4.00
N GLU A 104 -12.60 14.09 3.96
CA GLU A 104 -13.43 14.31 2.78
C GLU A 104 -14.20 15.62 2.94
N GLU A 105 -14.14 16.47 1.92
CA GLU A 105 -14.94 17.70 1.86
C GLU A 105 -16.37 17.40 1.39
N GLY A 106 -17.29 18.36 1.57
CA GLY A 106 -18.71 18.16 1.22
C GLY A 106 -19.01 17.86 -0.26
N ASN A 107 -18.02 18.03 -1.14
CA ASN A 107 -18.08 17.66 -2.57
C ASN A 107 -17.54 16.25 -2.86
N GLY A 108 -17.09 15.50 -1.85
CA GLY A 108 -16.47 14.19 -2.03
C GLY A 108 -15.00 14.27 -2.48
N GLU A 109 -14.31 15.39 -2.33
CA GLU A 109 -12.88 15.51 -2.59
C GLU A 109 -12.08 15.12 -1.33
N VAL A 110 -11.03 14.30 -1.49
CA VAL A 110 -10.12 13.97 -0.39
C VAL A 110 -9.02 15.01 -0.30
N ARG A 111 -8.89 15.63 0.87
CA ARG A 111 -7.80 16.54 1.24
C ARG A 111 -7.01 16.02 2.43
N SER A 112 -5.85 16.62 2.64
CA SER A 112 -4.97 16.32 3.75
C SER A 112 -4.47 17.59 4.43
N ALA A 113 -4.31 17.54 5.74
CA ALA A 113 -3.69 18.58 6.56
C ALA A 113 -2.74 17.95 7.58
N THR A 114 -1.73 18.69 8.01
CA THR A 114 -0.84 18.26 9.09
C THR A 114 -1.48 18.52 10.46
N ARG A 115 -1.29 17.60 11.41
CA ARG A 115 -1.74 17.73 12.81
C ARG A 115 -1.05 18.86 13.55
#